data_AF-A0A4R2LEN6-F1
#
_entry.id   AF-A0A4R2LEN6-F1
#
_cell.length_a   1.000
_cell.length_b   1.000
_cell.length_c   1.000
_cell.angle_alpha   90.00
_cell.angle_beta   90.00
_cell.angle_gamma   90.00
#
_symmetry.space_group_name_H-M   'P 1'
#
loop_
_entity.id
_entity.type
_entity.pdbx_description
1 polymer ?
#
loop_
_entity_poly.entity_id
_entity_poly.type
_entity_poly.pdbx_seq_one_letter_code
_entity_poly.pdbx_strand_id
1 'polypeptide(L)'
;MPQPSVRTRALGLALALLAAVGVCSDASAFVSVTFTGSGTNSTSGHSLSASVTFTDLTGGLFQVDLKNTAPAYGSATVPSDVLTAVFFGFNTTVTLCSTQACNAQNSARLAPGSVVVDNAGNPLATQPTNGDIDGEWGYSQTGISVNGADRGISSSGLGGLFGNPNFGDSNPNMSGPSALDGLQYGIVSSTYTGGNSSSTFDQGVIKNSARFILSGLPANTDISKAIANVSFQYGTGMSEPNITAQRAGLLANQQVPEPASLALLGFGLAWMKTRSRRRTSA
;
A
#
# COMPACT_ATOMS: atom_id res chain seq x y z
N MET A 1 -3.50 85.26 28.95
CA MET A 1 -2.73 84.37 28.06
C MET A 1 -2.98 82.92 28.47
N PRO A 2 -3.85 82.17 27.76
CA PRO A 2 -4.08 80.75 28.01
C PRO A 2 -3.34 79.89 26.96
N GLN A 3 -2.74 78.79 27.43
CA GLN A 3 -2.12 77.73 26.62
C GLN A 3 -3.20 76.91 25.87
N PRO A 4 -2.98 76.52 24.60
CA PRO A 4 -3.87 75.59 23.91
C PRO A 4 -3.56 74.14 24.30
N SER A 5 -4.57 73.45 24.85
CA SER A 5 -4.53 72.01 25.12
C SER A 5 -4.58 71.20 23.81
N VAL A 6 -3.56 70.39 23.57
CA VAL A 6 -3.50 69.42 22.47
C VAL A 6 -4.51 68.30 22.72
N ARG A 7 -5.57 68.27 21.91
CA ARG A 7 -6.47 67.12 21.77
C ARG A 7 -5.80 66.08 20.86
N THR A 8 -5.16 65.07 21.44
CA THR A 8 -4.64 63.94 20.66
C THR A 8 -5.78 62.96 20.38
N ARG A 9 -6.00 62.76 19.09
CA ARG A 9 -7.00 61.91 18.45
C ARG A 9 -6.77 60.44 18.84
N ALA A 10 -7.76 59.80 19.46
CA ALA A 10 -7.87 58.35 19.52
C ALA A 10 -9.12 57.95 18.73
N LEU A 11 -9.04 58.05 17.41
CA LEU A 11 -10.05 57.53 16.50
C LEU A 11 -9.31 56.79 15.39
N GLY A 12 -9.54 55.48 15.31
CA GLY A 12 -9.10 54.67 14.18
C GLY A 12 -8.18 53.52 14.56
N LEU A 13 -8.68 52.53 15.30
CA LEU A 13 -8.16 51.15 15.19
C LEU A 13 -9.18 50.14 15.74
N ALA A 14 -10.36 50.07 15.13
CA ALA A 14 -11.37 49.09 15.55
C ALA A 14 -12.26 48.67 14.38
N LEU A 15 -11.70 48.19 13.26
CA LEU A 15 -12.45 47.40 12.27
C LEU A 15 -11.54 46.79 11.18
N ALA A 16 -10.70 45.82 11.54
CA ALA A 16 -9.96 45.04 10.52
C ALA A 16 -9.55 43.65 11.03
N LEU A 17 -10.43 42.99 11.79
CA LEU A 17 -10.12 41.67 12.37
C LEU A 17 -11.31 40.71 12.29
N LEU A 18 -11.94 40.54 11.11
CA LEU A 18 -12.87 39.41 10.91
C LEU A 18 -13.20 39.17 9.42
N ALA A 19 -12.22 38.75 8.61
CA ALA A 19 -12.49 38.13 7.31
C ALA A 19 -11.29 37.34 6.78
N ALA A 20 -10.64 36.54 7.63
CA ALA A 20 -9.82 35.42 7.16
C ALA A 20 -10.65 34.15 7.36
N VAL A 21 -11.75 34.03 6.61
CA VAL A 21 -12.36 32.73 6.37
C VAL A 21 -11.36 32.02 5.48
N GLY A 22 -10.43 31.31 6.12
CA GLY A 22 -9.52 30.40 5.45
C GLY A 22 -10.37 29.45 4.63
N VAL A 23 -10.31 29.60 3.31
CA VAL A 23 -10.69 28.53 2.40
C VAL A 23 -9.64 27.46 2.64
N CYS A 24 -9.89 26.59 3.63
CA CYS A 24 -9.23 25.30 3.69
C CYS A 24 -9.68 24.62 2.40
N SER A 25 -8.84 24.68 1.37
CA SER A 25 -8.92 23.74 0.27
C SER A 25 -8.78 22.37 0.91
N ASP A 26 -9.89 21.64 1.01
CA ASP A 26 -9.88 20.24 1.42
C ASP A 26 -8.94 19.53 0.44
N ALA A 27 -7.74 19.21 0.91
CA ALA A 27 -6.90 18.26 0.24
C ALA A 27 -7.68 16.94 0.33
N SER A 28 -8.34 16.54 -0.77
CA SER A 28 -8.97 15.23 -0.86
C SER A 28 -7.92 14.18 -0.54
N ALA A 29 -7.93 13.68 0.69
CA ALA A 29 -7.04 12.62 1.09
C ALA A 29 -7.39 11.37 0.29
N PHE A 30 -6.39 10.74 -0.32
CA PHE A 30 -6.58 9.42 -0.90
C PHE A 30 -7.04 8.46 0.21
N VAL A 31 -8.09 7.69 -0.06
CA VAL A 31 -8.57 6.68 0.88
C VAL A 31 -7.75 5.42 0.67
N SER A 32 -7.10 4.95 1.74
CA SER A 32 -6.34 3.71 1.71
C SER A 32 -6.79 2.74 2.80
N VAL A 33 -6.58 1.45 2.54
CA VAL A 33 -6.79 0.37 3.51
C VAL A 33 -5.63 -0.61 3.43
N THR A 34 -5.10 -0.98 4.59
CA THR A 34 -4.00 -1.94 4.69
C THR A 34 -4.48 -3.26 5.26
N PHE A 35 -3.97 -4.35 4.72
CA PHE A 35 -4.15 -5.70 5.23
C PHE A 35 -2.78 -6.32 5.53
N THR A 36 -2.71 -7.13 6.58
CA THR A 36 -1.50 -7.82 7.03
C THR A 36 -1.81 -9.27 7.34
N GLY A 37 -0.87 -10.17 7.10
CA GLY A 37 -1.01 -11.58 7.41
C GLY A 37 0.34 -12.17 7.77
N SER A 38 0.33 -13.17 8.65
CA SER A 38 1.51 -13.91 9.05
C SER A 38 1.21 -15.40 9.23
N GLY A 39 2.22 -16.23 9.02
CA GLY A 39 2.14 -17.68 9.16
C GLY A 39 3.54 -18.29 9.21
N THR A 40 3.63 -19.58 8.92
CA THR A 40 4.89 -20.32 8.87
C THR A 40 4.88 -21.18 7.61
N ASN A 41 5.99 -21.22 6.89
CA ASN A 41 6.21 -22.18 5.83
C ASN A 41 6.52 -23.54 6.45
N SER A 42 5.67 -24.54 6.21
CA SER A 42 5.88 -25.90 6.73
C SER A 42 7.08 -26.61 6.11
N THR A 43 7.53 -26.20 4.92
CA THR A 43 8.65 -26.81 4.21
C THR A 43 10.00 -26.34 4.77
N SER A 44 10.16 -25.02 4.97
CA SER A 44 11.42 -24.43 5.45
C SER A 44 11.44 -24.18 6.97
N GLY A 45 10.27 -24.15 7.62
CA GLY A 45 10.11 -23.71 9.00
C GLY A 45 10.20 -22.19 9.19
N HIS A 46 10.39 -21.42 8.12
CA HIS A 46 10.50 -19.96 8.20
C HIS A 46 9.15 -19.31 8.52
N SER A 47 9.17 -18.25 9.32
CA SER A 47 7.99 -17.39 9.44
C SER A 47 7.72 -16.73 8.07
N LEU A 48 6.46 -16.43 7.80
CA LEU A 48 6.04 -15.71 6.62
C LEU A 48 5.19 -14.54 7.09
N SER A 49 5.39 -13.36 6.51
CA SER A 49 4.45 -12.27 6.73
C SER A 49 4.47 -11.28 5.59
N ALA A 50 3.30 -10.73 5.29
CA ALA A 50 3.12 -9.77 4.21
C ALA A 50 2.13 -8.67 4.61
N SER A 51 2.20 -7.57 3.88
CA SER A 51 1.21 -6.51 3.92
C SER A 51 0.84 -6.06 2.51
N VAL A 52 -0.43 -5.71 2.31
CA VAL A 52 -0.88 -5.03 1.11
C VAL A 52 -1.64 -3.76 1.49
N THR A 53 -1.38 -2.66 0.79
CA THR A 53 -2.17 -1.42 0.91
C THR A 53 -2.87 -1.15 -0.41
N PHE A 54 -4.19 -1.00 -0.33
CA PHE A 54 -5.04 -0.62 -1.44
C PHE A 54 -5.36 0.87 -1.30
N THR A 55 -5.18 1.64 -2.37
CA THR A 55 -5.44 3.09 -2.36
C THR A 55 -6.32 3.46 -3.55
N ASP A 56 -7.41 4.18 -3.28
CA ASP A 56 -8.19 4.88 -4.30
C ASP A 56 -7.42 6.13 -4.73
N LEU A 57 -6.94 6.11 -5.98
CA LEU A 57 -6.28 7.25 -6.60
C LEU A 57 -7.28 8.01 -7.48
N THR A 58 -7.08 9.31 -7.60
CA THR A 58 -7.90 10.16 -8.47
C THR A 58 -7.90 9.65 -9.92
N GLY A 59 -9.04 9.77 -10.60
CA GLY A 59 -9.16 9.38 -12.02
C GLY A 59 -9.57 7.92 -12.24
N GLY A 60 -10.13 7.24 -11.22
CA GLY A 60 -10.53 5.84 -11.32
C GLY A 60 -9.35 4.88 -11.33
N LEU A 61 -8.23 5.31 -10.76
CA LEU A 61 -7.01 4.53 -10.60
C LEU A 61 -7.01 3.84 -9.24
N PHE A 62 -6.47 2.64 -9.22
CA PHE A 62 -6.41 1.79 -8.04
C PHE A 62 -4.98 1.33 -7.84
N GLN A 63 -4.38 1.71 -6.72
CA GLN A 63 -3.01 1.33 -6.38
C GLN A 63 -3.00 0.18 -5.39
N VAL A 64 -2.13 -0.80 -5.64
CA VAL A 64 -1.85 -1.93 -4.77
C VAL A 64 -0.36 -1.93 -4.42
N ASP A 65 0.00 -1.62 -3.18
CA ASP A 65 1.36 -1.75 -2.68
C ASP A 65 1.50 -3.08 -1.93
N LEU A 66 2.19 -4.06 -2.51
CA LEU A 66 2.43 -5.37 -1.93
C LEU A 66 3.84 -5.45 -1.34
N LYS A 67 3.95 -5.94 -0.10
CA LYS A 67 5.22 -6.00 0.64
C LYS A 67 5.37 -7.31 1.39
N ASN A 68 6.56 -7.88 1.33
CA ASN A 68 6.98 -8.95 2.22
C ASN A 68 7.55 -8.34 3.51
N THR A 69 6.89 -8.59 4.63
CA THR A 69 7.22 -8.04 5.96
C THR A 69 7.89 -9.06 6.87
N ALA A 70 8.20 -10.25 6.35
CA ALA A 70 8.83 -11.34 7.08
C ALA A 70 10.05 -10.85 7.88
N PRO A 71 10.16 -11.18 9.19
CA PRO A 71 11.35 -10.88 9.97
C PRO A 71 12.61 -11.52 9.39
N ALA A 72 13.78 -11.10 9.88
CA ALA A 72 15.05 -11.54 9.32
C ALA A 72 15.32 -13.04 9.55
N TYR A 73 15.25 -13.82 8.48
CA TYR A 73 15.95 -15.09 8.32
C TYR A 73 16.86 -14.90 7.12
N GLY A 74 18.15 -15.18 7.29
CA GLY A 74 19.22 -14.73 6.39
C GLY A 74 18.99 -15.01 4.90
N SER A 75 18.16 -15.99 4.52
CA SER A 75 17.73 -16.16 3.13
C SER A 75 16.36 -16.86 3.06
N ALA A 76 15.49 -16.46 2.13
CA ALA A 76 14.52 -17.39 1.56
C ALA A 76 15.31 -18.57 0.97
N THR A 77 15.01 -19.80 1.39
CA THR A 77 15.79 -21.00 1.05
C THR A 77 15.07 -21.93 0.08
N VAL A 78 13.76 -21.75 -0.09
CA VAL A 78 12.92 -22.50 -1.02
C VAL A 78 11.91 -21.56 -1.70
N PRO A 79 11.36 -21.93 -2.87
CA PRO A 79 10.36 -21.10 -3.56
C PRO A 79 9.16 -20.70 -2.69
N SER A 80 8.68 -21.59 -1.82
CA SER A 80 7.57 -21.32 -0.90
C SER A 80 7.88 -20.31 0.22
N ASP A 81 9.10 -19.77 0.29
CA ASP A 81 9.45 -18.61 1.13
C ASP A 81 9.24 -17.26 0.43
N VAL A 82 9.02 -17.26 -0.89
CA VAL A 82 8.91 -16.05 -1.70
C VAL A 82 7.45 -15.66 -1.86
N LEU A 83 7.11 -14.40 -1.59
CA LEU A 83 5.77 -13.85 -1.79
C LEU A 83 5.56 -13.60 -3.28
N THR A 84 4.66 -14.34 -3.91
CA THR A 84 4.45 -14.31 -5.37
C THR A 84 3.11 -13.76 -5.78
N ALA A 85 2.10 -13.79 -4.90
CA ALA A 85 0.80 -13.22 -5.24
C ALA A 85 0.04 -12.61 -4.07
N VAL A 86 -0.90 -11.74 -4.43
CA VAL A 86 -1.98 -11.28 -3.57
C VAL A 86 -3.31 -11.57 -4.24
N PHE A 87 -4.20 -12.22 -3.51
CA PHE A 87 -5.60 -12.40 -3.88
C PHE A 87 -6.48 -11.47 -3.06
N PHE A 88 -7.54 -10.98 -3.67
CA PHE A 88 -8.49 -10.09 -3.02
C PHE A 88 -9.84 -10.14 -3.74
N GLY A 89 -10.85 -9.49 -3.19
CA GLY A 89 -12.12 -9.29 -3.86
C GLY A 89 -12.78 -7.97 -3.50
N PHE A 90 -13.87 -7.67 -4.21
CA PHE A 90 -14.74 -6.54 -3.90
C PHE A 90 -16.10 -7.04 -3.43
N ASN A 91 -16.66 -6.39 -2.41
CA ASN A 91 -18.04 -6.61 -1.95
C ASN A 91 -19.08 -6.07 -2.95
N THR A 92 -18.63 -5.34 -3.96
CA THR A 92 -19.43 -4.77 -5.06
C THR A 92 -18.85 -5.19 -6.40
N THR A 93 -19.65 -5.13 -7.45
CA THR A 93 -19.16 -5.40 -8.80
C THR A 93 -18.20 -4.30 -9.24
N VAL A 94 -16.92 -4.66 -9.36
CA VAL A 94 -15.85 -3.80 -9.86
C VAL A 94 -15.09 -4.55 -10.94
N THR A 95 -14.94 -3.94 -12.12
CA THR A 95 -14.10 -4.46 -13.21
C THR A 95 -12.86 -3.58 -13.31
N LEU A 96 -11.70 -4.16 -13.02
CA LEU A 96 -10.42 -3.47 -13.14
C LEU A 96 -9.73 -3.91 -14.43
N CYS A 97 -8.86 -3.06 -14.94
CA CYS A 97 -7.99 -3.37 -16.07
C CYS A 97 -6.55 -3.01 -15.76
N SER A 98 -5.63 -3.88 -16.19
CA SER A 98 -4.17 -3.78 -15.96
C SER A 98 -3.37 -3.37 -17.19
N THR A 99 -3.94 -3.44 -18.40
CA THR A 99 -3.20 -3.17 -19.64
C THR A 99 -3.21 -1.67 -19.96
N GLN A 100 -2.20 -1.16 -20.66
CA GLN A 100 -2.20 0.27 -21.03
C GLN A 100 -3.25 0.62 -22.08
N ALA A 101 -3.73 -0.37 -22.85
CA ALA A 101 -4.88 -0.22 -23.73
C ALA A 101 -6.13 0.30 -23.02
N CYS A 102 -6.29 -0.01 -21.72
CA CYS A 102 -7.35 0.56 -20.89
C CYS A 102 -6.98 1.93 -20.32
N ASN A 103 -5.74 2.08 -19.82
CA ASN A 103 -5.23 3.33 -19.29
C ASN A 103 -3.69 3.33 -19.26
N ALA A 104 -3.06 4.33 -19.87
CA ALA A 104 -1.60 4.46 -19.94
C ALA A 104 -0.86 4.54 -18.59
N GLN A 105 -1.58 4.77 -17.49
CA GLN A 105 -1.01 4.79 -16.14
C GLN A 105 -0.92 3.40 -15.49
N ASN A 106 -1.55 2.38 -16.09
CA ASN A 106 -1.47 1.02 -15.58
C ASN A 106 -0.03 0.51 -15.65
N SER A 107 0.46 -0.05 -14.54
CA SER A 107 1.85 -0.46 -14.40
C SER A 107 2.08 -1.36 -13.17
N ALA A 108 3.20 -2.06 -13.18
CA ALA A 108 3.85 -2.77 -12.10
C ALA A 108 5.27 -2.20 -11.96
N ARG A 109 5.60 -1.69 -10.77
CA ARG A 109 6.88 -1.05 -10.48
C ARG A 109 7.44 -1.52 -9.15
N LEU A 110 8.75 -1.44 -9.00
CA LEU A 110 9.39 -1.44 -7.69
C LEU A 110 8.81 -0.30 -6.85
N ALA A 111 8.37 -0.62 -5.65
CA ALA A 111 8.00 0.40 -4.68
C ALA A 111 9.28 1.13 -4.17
N PRO A 112 9.15 2.37 -3.65
CA PRO A 112 10.31 3.10 -3.13
C PRO A 112 11.12 2.31 -2.10
N GLY A 113 12.44 2.28 -2.28
CA GLY A 113 13.37 1.54 -1.42
C GLY A 113 13.48 0.04 -1.73
N SER A 114 12.80 -0.46 -2.77
CA SER A 114 12.97 -1.82 -3.26
C SER A 114 14.05 -1.92 -4.33
N VAL A 115 14.65 -3.10 -4.46
CA VAL A 115 15.67 -3.43 -5.48
C VAL A 115 15.49 -4.88 -5.95
N VAL A 116 15.93 -5.19 -7.16
CA VAL A 116 16.01 -6.58 -7.64
C VAL A 116 17.37 -7.16 -7.28
N VAL A 117 17.38 -8.37 -6.75
CA VAL A 117 18.61 -9.13 -6.43
C VAL A 117 18.58 -10.52 -7.07
N ASP A 118 19.67 -11.26 -6.88
CA ASP A 118 19.84 -12.66 -7.29
C ASP A 118 19.66 -12.87 -8.79
N ASN A 119 20.12 -11.87 -9.55
CA ASN A 119 19.91 -11.82 -10.99
C ASN A 119 21.13 -12.33 -11.77
N ALA A 120 22.34 -12.43 -11.18
CA ALA A 120 23.55 -12.59 -12.01
C ALA A 120 23.80 -13.97 -12.63
N GLY A 121 22.86 -14.92 -12.50
CA GLY A 121 22.83 -16.16 -13.29
C GLY A 121 21.94 -16.10 -14.54
N ASN A 122 21.07 -15.10 -14.64
CA ASN A 122 20.08 -15.01 -15.71
C ASN A 122 20.63 -14.13 -16.87
N PRO A 123 20.62 -14.60 -18.12
CA PRO A 123 21.14 -13.82 -19.26
C PRO A 123 20.29 -12.58 -19.60
N LEU A 124 19.04 -12.52 -19.11
CA LEU A 124 18.12 -11.38 -19.23
C LEU A 124 18.17 -10.43 -18.03
N ALA A 125 19.03 -10.74 -17.05
CA ALA A 125 19.18 -10.08 -15.76
C ALA A 125 19.68 -8.64 -15.82
N THR A 126 18.83 -7.74 -16.30
CA THR A 126 19.07 -6.31 -16.18
C THR A 126 18.36 -5.78 -14.94
N GLN A 127 18.97 -4.80 -14.27
CA GLN A 127 18.23 -4.05 -13.26
C GLN A 127 17.09 -3.30 -13.96
N PRO A 128 15.89 -3.25 -13.35
CA PRO A 128 14.73 -2.62 -13.99
C PRO A 128 14.99 -1.14 -14.22
N THR A 129 14.90 -0.72 -15.48
CA THR A 129 15.04 0.70 -15.83
C THR A 129 13.85 1.45 -15.22
N ASN A 130 14.13 2.45 -14.39
CA ASN A 130 13.11 3.20 -13.65
C ASN A 130 12.20 2.33 -12.75
N GLY A 131 12.71 1.17 -12.31
CA GLY A 131 11.95 0.23 -11.47
C GLY A 131 10.77 -0.44 -12.16
N ASP A 132 10.71 -0.43 -13.49
CA ASP A 132 9.68 -1.13 -14.27
C ASP A 132 9.81 -2.66 -14.14
N ILE A 133 8.72 -3.31 -13.72
CA ILE A 133 8.60 -4.78 -13.59
C ILE A 133 7.33 -5.29 -14.30
N ASP A 134 6.82 -4.55 -15.29
CA ASP A 134 5.59 -4.84 -16.05
C ASP A 134 5.62 -6.24 -16.67
N GLY A 135 6.79 -6.66 -17.18
CA GLY A 135 7.03 -7.95 -17.82
C GLY A 135 7.07 -9.15 -16.87
N GLU A 136 6.90 -8.97 -15.57
CA GLU A 136 7.13 -10.02 -14.55
C GLU A 136 5.90 -10.30 -13.68
N TRP A 137 4.82 -9.57 -13.90
CA TRP A 137 3.60 -9.65 -13.11
C TRP A 137 2.35 -9.67 -13.98
N GLY A 138 1.34 -10.39 -13.52
CA GLY A 138 0.04 -10.48 -14.17
C GLY A 138 -1.09 -10.18 -13.19
N TYR A 139 -2.13 -9.54 -13.71
CA TYR A 139 -3.42 -9.36 -13.06
C TYR A 139 -4.45 -10.31 -13.69
N SER A 140 -5.30 -10.93 -12.86
CA SER A 140 -6.40 -11.77 -13.36
C SER A 140 -7.67 -11.57 -12.53
N GLN A 141 -8.81 -11.67 -13.20
CA GLN A 141 -10.16 -11.75 -12.61
C GLN A 141 -10.88 -13.04 -13.03
N THR A 142 -10.26 -13.86 -13.87
CA THR A 142 -10.91 -15.00 -14.51
C THR A 142 -10.51 -16.27 -13.78
N GLY A 143 -11.51 -17.05 -13.34
CA GLY A 143 -11.28 -18.35 -12.70
C GLY A 143 -10.64 -18.28 -11.31
N ILE A 144 -10.45 -17.09 -10.75
CA ILE A 144 -9.96 -16.93 -9.37
C ILE A 144 -11.10 -17.25 -8.40
N SER A 145 -10.84 -18.20 -7.50
CA SER A 145 -11.74 -18.56 -6.39
C SER A 145 -10.88 -19.03 -5.20
N VAL A 146 -10.07 -18.13 -4.68
CA VAL A 146 -9.09 -18.42 -3.62
C VAL A 146 -9.55 -17.76 -2.34
N ASN A 147 -10.00 -18.54 -1.34
CA ASN A 147 -10.52 -18.01 -0.08
C ASN A 147 -11.63 -16.94 -0.26
N GLY A 148 -12.45 -17.08 -1.31
CA GLY A 148 -13.51 -16.13 -1.65
C GLY A 148 -13.04 -14.88 -2.42
N ALA A 149 -11.74 -14.76 -2.72
CA ALA A 149 -11.23 -13.77 -3.66
C ALA A 149 -11.67 -14.10 -5.09
N ASP A 150 -11.91 -13.07 -5.89
CA ASP A 150 -12.31 -13.16 -7.29
C ASP A 150 -11.28 -12.53 -8.25
N ARG A 151 -10.17 -12.03 -7.72
CA ARG A 151 -9.08 -11.43 -8.49
C ARG A 151 -7.74 -11.57 -7.77
N GLY A 152 -6.65 -11.43 -8.52
CA GLY A 152 -5.32 -11.45 -7.95
C GLY A 152 -4.27 -10.81 -8.84
N ILE A 153 -3.11 -10.56 -8.24
CA ILE A 153 -1.88 -10.12 -8.90
C ILE A 153 -0.80 -11.13 -8.54
N SER A 154 -0.12 -11.70 -9.54
CA SER A 154 0.86 -12.77 -9.35
C SER A 154 2.07 -12.63 -10.26
N SER A 155 3.25 -13.01 -9.77
CA SER A 155 4.47 -13.20 -10.56
C SER A 155 4.68 -14.64 -11.02
N SER A 156 3.75 -15.55 -10.70
CA SER A 156 3.79 -16.96 -11.07
C SER A 156 2.45 -17.44 -11.63
N GLY A 157 2.46 -18.57 -12.34
CA GLY A 157 1.28 -19.09 -13.03
C GLY A 157 0.20 -19.68 -12.14
N LEU A 158 0.57 -20.13 -10.93
CA LEU A 158 -0.33 -20.70 -9.92
C LEU A 158 -1.34 -21.71 -10.49
N GLY A 159 -0.84 -22.70 -11.23
CA GLY A 159 -1.69 -23.73 -11.85
C GLY A 159 -2.49 -23.25 -13.06
N GLY A 160 -2.04 -22.19 -13.74
CA GLY A 160 -2.65 -21.66 -14.96
C GLY A 160 -3.66 -20.53 -14.73
N LEU A 161 -3.77 -20.03 -13.50
CA LEU A 161 -4.58 -18.85 -13.17
C LEU A 161 -4.01 -17.57 -13.78
N PHE A 162 -2.69 -17.54 -13.98
CA PHE A 162 -1.95 -16.48 -14.63
C PHE A 162 -1.16 -17.09 -15.79
N GLY A 163 -1.28 -16.51 -16.99
CA GLY A 163 -0.61 -17.03 -18.18
C GLY A 163 0.58 -16.16 -18.59
N ASN A 164 0.30 -14.91 -18.96
CA ASN A 164 1.31 -13.94 -19.36
C ASN A 164 1.25 -12.69 -18.48
N PRO A 165 2.38 -11.97 -18.34
CA PRO A 165 2.39 -10.61 -17.81
C PRO A 165 1.45 -9.71 -18.61
N ASN A 166 0.74 -8.82 -17.92
CA ASN A 166 -0.27 -7.96 -18.56
C ASN A 166 -0.42 -6.58 -17.88
N PHE A 167 0.61 -6.15 -17.16
CA PHE A 167 0.85 -4.73 -16.90
C PHE A 167 1.67 -4.16 -18.04
N GLY A 168 1.57 -2.86 -18.32
CA GLY A 168 2.46 -2.20 -19.30
C GLY A 168 2.24 -2.57 -20.77
N ASP A 169 2.94 -1.86 -21.65
CA ASP A 169 3.02 -2.12 -23.09
C ASP A 169 4.42 -2.59 -23.54
N SER A 170 5.48 -2.22 -22.81
CA SER A 170 6.86 -2.59 -23.16
C SER A 170 7.23 -4.00 -22.74
N ASN A 171 6.58 -4.51 -21.68
CA ASN A 171 6.72 -5.82 -21.03
C ASN A 171 8.08 -6.47 -21.27
N PRO A 172 9.19 -5.77 -21.00
CA PRO A 172 10.49 -6.34 -21.27
C PRO A 172 10.63 -7.51 -20.30
N ASN A 173 10.72 -8.71 -20.85
CA ASN A 173 11.01 -9.89 -20.07
C ASN A 173 12.40 -9.70 -19.44
N MET A 174 12.41 -9.52 -18.13
CA MET A 174 13.59 -9.38 -17.29
C MET A 174 14.09 -10.73 -16.79
N SER A 175 13.18 -11.70 -16.68
CA SER A 175 13.43 -13.02 -16.12
C SER A 175 12.67 -14.08 -16.88
N GLY A 176 13.40 -14.85 -17.68
CA GLY A 176 12.78 -15.86 -18.53
C GLY A 176 12.23 -17.06 -17.73
N PRO A 177 11.25 -17.80 -18.28
CA PRO A 177 10.52 -17.54 -19.53
C PRO A 177 9.55 -16.34 -19.43
N SER A 178 9.04 -15.88 -20.58
CA SER A 178 8.09 -14.76 -20.64
C SER A 178 6.70 -15.08 -20.08
N ALA A 179 6.37 -16.36 -19.97
CA ALA A 179 5.13 -16.80 -19.34
C ALA A 179 5.33 -16.82 -17.82
N LEU A 180 4.26 -16.52 -17.08
CA LEU A 180 4.26 -16.65 -15.63
C LEU A 180 4.10 -18.14 -15.32
N ASP A 181 5.19 -18.90 -15.19
CA ASP A 181 5.13 -20.36 -15.06
C ASP A 181 6.11 -20.96 -14.03
N GLY A 182 6.52 -20.17 -13.04
CA GLY A 182 7.45 -20.62 -12.02
C GLY A 182 7.83 -19.50 -11.06
N LEU A 183 9.06 -19.56 -10.56
CA LEU A 183 9.64 -18.52 -9.71
C LEU A 183 10.59 -17.66 -10.54
N GLN A 184 10.04 -16.93 -11.52
CA GLN A 184 10.79 -15.97 -12.32
C GLN A 184 11.02 -14.67 -11.55
N TYR A 185 10.01 -14.27 -10.78
CA TYR A 185 10.00 -13.11 -9.92
C TYR A 185 9.24 -13.39 -8.63
N GLY A 186 9.39 -12.50 -7.67
CA GLY A 186 8.64 -12.51 -6.43
C GLY A 186 9.22 -11.52 -5.45
N ILE A 187 8.63 -11.44 -4.26
CA ILE A 187 9.01 -10.48 -3.23
C ILE A 187 9.58 -11.23 -2.02
N VAL A 188 10.83 -10.93 -1.72
CA VAL A 188 11.53 -11.39 -0.51
C VAL A 188 11.59 -10.26 0.52
N SER A 189 11.83 -10.62 1.79
CA SER A 189 11.95 -9.63 2.86
C SER A 189 13.02 -8.57 2.56
N SER A 190 12.81 -7.37 3.09
CA SER A 190 13.82 -6.29 3.05
C SER A 190 15.17 -6.69 3.67
N THR A 191 15.19 -7.67 4.56
CA THR A 191 16.41 -8.18 5.21
C THR A 191 17.03 -9.37 4.48
N TYR A 192 16.50 -9.77 3.33
CA TYR A 192 17.04 -10.88 2.54
C TYR A 192 18.52 -10.60 2.24
N THR A 193 19.42 -11.50 2.62
CA THR A 193 20.86 -11.35 2.35
C THR A 193 21.34 -12.20 1.18
N GLY A 194 20.42 -12.88 0.47
CA GLY A 194 20.74 -13.44 -0.83
C GLY A 194 21.32 -12.36 -1.74
N GLY A 195 22.31 -12.80 -2.50
CA GLY A 195 23.08 -11.97 -3.41
C GLY A 195 23.16 -12.62 -4.77
N ASN A 196 23.65 -11.86 -5.75
CA ASN A 196 23.85 -12.27 -7.13
C ASN A 196 24.74 -13.52 -7.36
N SER A 197 25.14 -14.24 -6.31
CA SER A 197 25.90 -15.49 -6.36
C SER A 197 25.28 -16.63 -5.55
N SER A 198 24.14 -16.42 -4.88
CA SER A 198 23.43 -17.51 -4.19
C SER A 198 22.67 -18.35 -5.22
N SER A 199 23.04 -19.62 -5.34
CA SER A 199 22.39 -20.63 -6.19
C SER A 199 20.99 -21.02 -5.71
N THR A 200 20.36 -20.23 -4.84
CA THR A 200 19.04 -20.55 -4.30
C THR A 200 17.95 -20.17 -5.29
N PHE A 201 18.15 -19.05 -5.99
CA PHE A 201 17.27 -18.61 -7.07
C PHE A 201 18.15 -18.23 -8.26
N ASP A 202 17.89 -18.84 -9.40
CA ASP A 202 18.57 -18.51 -10.67
C ASP A 202 17.92 -17.29 -11.35
N GLN A 203 17.02 -16.60 -10.65
CA GLN A 203 16.09 -15.61 -11.19
C GLN A 203 15.95 -14.41 -10.25
N GLY A 204 15.67 -13.23 -10.82
CA GLY A 204 15.58 -11.97 -10.08
C GLY A 204 14.44 -11.94 -9.05
N VAL A 205 14.73 -11.61 -7.79
CA VAL A 205 13.71 -11.38 -6.76
C VAL A 205 13.74 -9.95 -6.24
N ILE A 206 12.57 -9.41 -5.91
CA ILE A 206 12.39 -8.07 -5.38
C ILE A 206 12.60 -8.08 -3.87
N LYS A 207 13.61 -7.37 -3.37
CA LYS A 207 13.70 -7.05 -1.94
C LYS A 207 12.64 -6.02 -1.60
N ASN A 208 11.91 -6.25 -0.50
CA ASN A 208 10.94 -5.34 0.13
C ASN A 208 9.54 -5.35 -0.50
N SER A 209 9.30 -4.66 -1.63
CA SER A 209 7.93 -4.38 -2.10
C SER A 209 7.78 -4.04 -3.59
N ALA A 210 6.59 -4.31 -4.12
CA ALA A 210 6.14 -3.93 -5.47
C ALA A 210 4.87 -3.07 -5.39
N ARG A 211 4.67 -2.21 -6.40
CA ARG A 211 3.51 -1.34 -6.56
C ARG A 211 2.84 -1.64 -7.89
N PHE A 212 1.52 -1.80 -7.86
CA PHE A 212 0.70 -2.01 -9.04
C PHE A 212 -0.32 -0.90 -9.17
N ILE A 213 -0.52 -0.41 -10.38
CA ILE A 213 -1.57 0.56 -10.74
C ILE A 213 -2.50 -0.13 -11.73
N LEU A 214 -3.78 -0.14 -11.38
CA LEU A 214 -4.89 -0.64 -12.17
C LEU A 214 -5.86 0.52 -12.44
N SER A 215 -6.66 0.39 -13.49
CA SER A 215 -7.71 1.35 -13.85
C SER A 215 -9.08 0.70 -13.75
N GLY A 216 -10.14 1.52 -13.80
CA GLY A 216 -11.52 1.04 -13.83
C GLY A 216 -12.19 0.99 -12.46
N LEU A 217 -11.57 1.58 -11.43
CA LEU A 217 -12.22 1.73 -10.14
C LEU A 217 -13.38 2.75 -10.27
N PRO A 218 -14.63 2.37 -9.94
CA PRO A 218 -15.75 3.29 -10.03
C PRO A 218 -15.53 4.51 -9.13
N ALA A 219 -15.93 5.68 -9.61
CA ALA A 219 -15.88 6.90 -8.81
C ALA A 219 -16.66 6.72 -7.49
N ASN A 220 -16.12 7.29 -6.41
CA ASN A 220 -16.69 7.21 -5.06
C ASN A 220 -16.74 5.79 -4.47
N THR A 221 -15.92 4.86 -4.96
CA THR A 221 -15.77 3.56 -4.30
C THR A 221 -15.13 3.76 -2.93
N ASP A 222 -15.86 3.47 -1.86
CA ASP A 222 -15.29 3.45 -0.51
C ASP A 222 -14.40 2.21 -0.36
N ILE A 223 -13.12 2.32 -0.75
CA ILE A 223 -12.12 1.25 -0.67
C ILE A 223 -11.99 0.71 0.76
N SER A 224 -12.27 1.53 1.78
CA SER A 224 -12.30 1.09 3.17
C SER A 224 -13.46 0.12 3.47
N LYS A 225 -14.43 -0.08 2.60
CA LYS A 225 -15.50 -1.08 2.81
C LYS A 225 -15.63 -2.07 1.65
N ALA A 226 -15.11 -1.69 0.49
CA ALA A 226 -15.25 -2.48 -0.72
C ALA A 226 -14.31 -3.69 -0.73
N ILE A 227 -13.08 -3.58 -0.22
CA ILE A 227 -12.09 -4.67 -0.29
C ILE A 227 -12.38 -5.78 0.74
N ALA A 228 -12.37 -7.03 0.29
CA ALA A 228 -12.60 -8.23 1.08
C ALA A 228 -11.70 -9.41 0.63
N ASN A 229 -11.74 -10.50 1.40
CA ASN A 229 -11.13 -11.81 1.06
C ASN A 229 -9.65 -11.72 0.65
N VAL A 230 -8.88 -10.91 1.36
CA VAL A 230 -7.48 -10.69 1.04
C VAL A 230 -6.64 -11.86 1.54
N SER A 231 -5.77 -12.41 0.70
CA SER A 231 -4.78 -13.39 1.11
C SER A 231 -3.48 -13.28 0.32
N PHE A 232 -2.40 -13.79 0.90
CA PHE A 232 -1.05 -13.75 0.34
C PHE A 232 -0.62 -15.15 -0.07
N GLN A 233 -0.19 -15.33 -1.31
CA GLN A 233 0.36 -16.58 -1.79
C GLN A 233 1.88 -16.54 -1.76
N TYR A 234 2.47 -17.60 -1.21
CA TYR A 234 3.89 -17.84 -1.31
C TYR A 234 4.18 -19.01 -2.25
N GLY A 235 5.26 -18.89 -3.03
CA GLY A 235 5.70 -19.89 -4.00
C GLY A 235 4.96 -19.88 -5.34
N THR A 236 5.09 -20.95 -6.10
CA THR A 236 4.64 -21.08 -7.51
C THR A 236 3.42 -21.98 -7.68
N GLY A 237 2.98 -22.66 -6.63
CA GLY A 237 1.86 -23.61 -6.64
C GLY A 237 0.74 -23.24 -5.67
N MET A 238 -0.49 -23.61 -6.03
CA MET A 238 -1.69 -23.37 -5.20
C MET A 238 -1.72 -24.19 -3.89
N SER A 239 -0.88 -25.22 -3.77
CA SER A 239 -0.74 -26.03 -2.55
C SER A 239 0.27 -25.47 -1.54
N GLU A 240 1.02 -24.43 -1.93
CA GLU A 240 1.99 -23.77 -1.05
C GLU A 240 1.30 -22.75 -0.12
N PRO A 241 2.00 -22.21 0.89
CA PRO A 241 1.38 -21.40 1.93
C PRO A 241 0.54 -20.23 1.37
N ASN A 242 -0.74 -20.24 1.72
CA ASN A 242 -1.66 -19.14 1.48
C ASN A 242 -2.11 -18.56 2.82
N ILE A 243 -1.81 -17.29 3.06
CA ILE A 243 -2.03 -16.63 4.34
C ILE A 243 -3.20 -15.66 4.21
N THR A 244 -4.32 -15.97 4.85
CA THR A 244 -5.44 -15.03 4.94
C THR A 244 -5.01 -13.77 5.68
N ALA A 245 -5.30 -12.61 5.10
CA ALA A 245 -4.94 -11.33 5.65
C ALA A 245 -6.06 -10.77 6.54
N GLN A 246 -5.65 -10.02 7.54
CA GLN A 246 -6.54 -9.24 8.40
C GLN A 246 -6.33 -7.77 8.12
N ARG A 247 -7.38 -6.98 8.22
CA ARG A 247 -7.29 -5.54 8.05
C ARG A 247 -6.51 -4.91 9.21
N ALA A 248 -5.47 -4.16 8.87
CA ALA A 248 -4.68 -3.41 9.85
C ALA A 248 -5.51 -2.27 10.46
N GLY A 249 -5.34 -2.02 11.77
CA GLY A 249 -6.05 -0.95 12.47
C GLY A 249 -7.45 -1.32 12.95
N LEU A 250 -8.01 -2.47 12.56
CA LEU A 250 -9.13 -3.09 13.28
C LEU A 250 -8.65 -3.87 14.51
N LEU A 251 -7.63 -3.36 15.21
CA LEU A 251 -7.38 -3.82 16.58
C LEU A 251 -8.70 -3.65 17.31
N ALA A 252 -9.25 -4.75 17.80
CA ALA A 252 -10.43 -4.73 18.64
C ALA A 252 -10.24 -3.63 19.70
N ASN A 253 -11.04 -2.57 19.59
CA ASN A 253 -11.30 -1.66 20.70
C ASN A 253 -10.13 -0.79 21.21
N GLN A 254 -9.40 -0.08 20.34
CA GLN A 254 -8.70 1.16 20.75
C GLN A 254 -9.33 2.39 20.11
N GLN A 255 -10.35 2.95 20.77
CA GLN A 255 -10.67 4.36 20.64
C GLN A 255 -9.46 5.17 21.13
N VAL A 256 -8.63 5.62 20.19
CA VAL A 256 -7.71 6.72 20.46
C VAL A 256 -8.58 7.98 20.59
N PRO A 257 -8.57 8.71 21.73
CA PRO A 257 -9.35 9.92 21.89
C PRO A 257 -8.92 10.95 20.85
N GLU A 258 -9.88 11.42 20.05
CA GLU A 258 -9.59 12.41 19.02
C GLU A 258 -9.01 13.68 19.65
N PRO A 259 -8.05 14.36 18.98
CA PRO A 259 -7.41 15.59 19.48
C PRO A 259 -8.38 16.68 19.93
N ALA A 260 -9.60 16.71 19.37
CA ALA A 260 -10.67 17.60 19.77
C ALA A 260 -11.11 17.40 21.23
N SER A 261 -11.06 16.15 21.75
CA SER A 261 -11.41 15.84 23.14
C SER A 261 -10.36 16.41 24.11
N LEU A 262 -9.08 16.38 23.74
CA LEU A 262 -8.00 17.00 24.52
C LEU A 262 -8.09 18.53 24.47
N ALA A 263 -8.44 19.10 23.30
CA ALA A 263 -8.67 20.53 23.19
C ALA A 263 -9.86 20.98 24.07
N LEU A 264 -10.98 20.25 24.04
CA LEU A 264 -12.17 20.57 24.83
C LEU A 264 -11.90 20.43 26.34
N LEU A 265 -11.15 19.40 26.74
CA LEU A 265 -10.69 19.22 28.12
C LEU A 265 -9.76 20.38 28.54
N GLY A 266 -8.84 20.79 27.67
CA GLY A 266 -7.98 21.95 27.87
C GLY A 266 -8.75 23.25 28.06
N PHE A 267 -9.75 23.51 27.20
CA PHE A 267 -10.63 24.68 27.32
C PHE A 267 -11.51 24.63 28.58
N GLY A 268 -12.04 23.46 28.93
CA GLY A 268 -12.84 23.27 30.15
C GLY A 268 -12.04 23.55 31.42
N LEU A 269 -10.78 23.11 31.49
CA LEU A 269 -9.89 23.38 32.61
C LEU A 269 -9.47 24.86 32.69
N ALA A 270 -9.20 25.51 31.55
CA ALA A 270 -8.91 26.94 31.50
C ALA A 270 -10.10 27.80 31.97
N TRP A 271 -11.32 27.42 31.60
CA TRP A 271 -12.55 28.05 32.11
C TRP A 271 -12.67 27.85 33.63
N MET A 272 -12.55 26.63 34.14
CA MET A 272 -12.66 26.39 35.59
C MET A 272 -11.64 27.19 36.41
N LYS A 273 -10.39 27.33 35.92
CA LYS A 273 -9.35 28.13 36.57
C LYS A 273 -9.64 29.63 36.55
N THR A 274 -10.24 30.16 35.48
CA THR A 274 -10.64 31.58 35.42
C THR A 274 -11.87 31.85 36.29
N ARG A 275 -12.77 30.87 36.44
CA ARG A 275 -13.96 30.99 37.32
C ARG A 275 -13.61 30.89 38.81
N SER A 276 -12.64 30.06 39.22
CA SER A 276 -12.25 29.94 40.62
C SER A 276 -11.58 31.20 41.18
N ARG A 277 -10.79 31.90 40.36
CA ARG A 277 -10.14 33.17 40.73
C ARG A 277 -11.11 34.31 41.02
N ARG A 278 -12.32 34.28 40.44
CA ARG A 278 -13.33 35.31 40.70
C ARG A 278 -14.07 35.13 42.03
N ARG A 279 -13.92 33.98 42.70
CA ARG A 279 -14.60 33.69 43.97
C ARG A 279 -13.78 34.01 45.22
N THR A 280 -12.50 34.35 45.06
CA THR A 280 -11.58 34.62 46.19
C THR A 280 -11.36 36.13 46.43
N SER A 281 -12.16 37.00 45.81
CA SER A 281 -12.06 38.46 45.95
C SER A 281 -13.33 39.08 46.56
N ALA A 282 -13.96 38.38 47.50
CA ALA A 282 -15.04 38.89 48.34
C ALA A 282 -14.65 38.72 49.81
#